data_AF-A0A832X6T8-F1
#
_entry.id   AF-A0A832X6T8-F1
#
_cell.length_a   1.000
_cell.length_b   1.000
_cell.length_c   1.000
_cell.angle_alpha   90.00
_cell.angle_beta   90.00
_cell.angle_gamma   90.00
#
_symmetry.space_group_name_H-M   'P 1'
#
loop_
_entity.id
_entity.type
_entity.pdbx_description
1 polymer ?
#
loop_
_entity_poly.entity_id
_entity_poly.type
_entity_poly.pdbx_seq_one_letter_code
_entity_poly.pdbx_strand_id
1 'polypeptide(L)'
;MVLESLFTVEEAEKEPSNLFLLGIVISTVALWLSFYIFPQGASTWMLFIITLAVVPLMHKAFMIEEAKGIIPSRKLLRGHFPIIKMYIYLFLGIFVSLVFWYLFLPTHLLEIIFSVQMNVASTILSDGSILMMSLKVLGLFMLLTFLYGAGGILILAWDAALSSVIVGNLLKHIFLGTYSSGMLAILLPSLFEIIGYSLAAIAAGILSVAFYKGHLRGKFAKYILIDFAVLTLLALIMVSIGALVAQGVVV
;
A
#
# COMPACT_ATOMS: atom_id res chain seq x y z
N MET A 1 -0.32 18.70 11.20
CA MET A 1 -1.67 18.62 10.59
C MET A 1 -2.67 18.06 11.59
N VAL A 2 -3.98 18.28 11.40
CA VAL A 2 -5.03 17.79 12.32
C VAL A 2 -4.95 16.28 12.55
N LEU A 3 -4.59 15.50 11.52
CA LEU A 3 -4.35 14.06 11.64
C LEU A 3 -3.19 13.71 12.59
N GLU A 4 -2.18 14.57 12.72
CA GLU A 4 -1.06 14.40 13.65
C GLU A 4 -1.42 14.79 15.08
N SER A 5 -2.51 15.53 15.28
CA SER A 5 -3.10 15.72 16.61
C SER A 5 -4.01 14.57 17.03
N LEU A 6 -4.42 13.70 16.09
CA LEU A 6 -5.20 12.49 16.38
C LEU A 6 -4.30 11.31 16.74
N PHE A 7 -3.15 11.18 16.08
CA PHE A 7 -2.19 10.10 16.34
C PHE A 7 -0.75 10.60 16.23
N THR A 8 0.04 10.33 17.26
CA THR A 8 1.50 10.45 17.19
C THR A 8 2.11 9.22 16.51
N VAL A 9 3.31 9.36 15.96
CA VAL A 9 4.01 8.22 15.33
C VAL A 9 4.32 7.15 16.39
N GLU A 10 4.68 7.56 17.59
CA GLU A 10 5.00 6.68 18.71
C GLU A 10 3.80 5.84 19.16
N GLU A 11 2.59 6.43 19.17
CA GLU A 11 1.34 5.70 19.41
C GLU A 11 1.05 4.72 18.27
N ALA A 12 1.24 5.16 17.01
CA ALA A 12 1.00 4.33 15.85
C ALA A 12 1.97 3.12 15.75
N GLU A 13 3.21 3.26 16.23
CA GLU A 13 4.16 2.14 16.34
C GLU A 13 3.79 1.15 17.45
N LYS A 14 3.30 1.65 18.60
CA LYS A 14 2.89 0.82 19.75
C LYS A 14 1.57 0.09 19.50
N GLU A 15 0.60 0.79 18.92
CA GLU A 15 -0.76 0.33 18.68
C GLU A 15 -1.14 0.46 17.20
N PRO A 16 -0.58 -0.39 16.32
CA PRO A 16 -0.84 -0.32 14.88
C PRO A 16 -2.31 -0.61 14.52
N SER A 17 -3.11 -1.19 15.42
CA SER A 17 -4.57 -1.30 15.27
C SER A 17 -5.26 0.05 15.06
N ASN A 18 -4.69 1.13 15.61
CA ASN A 18 -5.22 2.48 15.43
C ASN A 18 -5.07 2.94 13.98
N LEU A 19 -4.01 2.52 13.28
CA LEU A 19 -3.82 2.78 11.85
C LEU A 19 -4.81 2.00 10.97
N PHE A 20 -5.23 0.83 11.41
CA PHE A 20 -6.29 0.09 10.73
C PHE A 20 -7.62 0.85 10.80
N LEU A 21 -8.01 1.34 11.98
CA LEU A 21 -9.20 2.19 12.14
C LEU A 21 -9.07 3.49 11.35
N LEU A 22 -7.89 4.11 11.38
CA LEU A 22 -7.59 5.31 10.59
C LEU A 22 -7.79 5.04 9.10
N GLY A 23 -7.27 3.92 8.59
CA GLY A 23 -7.43 3.49 7.20
C GLY A 23 -8.91 3.34 6.81
N ILE A 24 -9.74 2.77 7.69
CA ILE A 24 -11.19 2.64 7.46
C ILE A 24 -11.86 4.00 7.35
N VAL A 25 -11.61 4.88 8.33
CA VAL A 25 -12.27 6.20 8.39
C VAL A 25 -11.84 7.06 7.21
N ILE A 26 -10.54 7.16 6.94
CA ILE A 26 -10.02 7.99 5.85
C ILE A 26 -10.51 7.49 4.50
N SER A 27 -10.46 6.19 4.23
CA SER A 27 -10.92 5.65 2.93
C SER A 27 -12.43 5.82 2.73
N THR A 28 -13.23 5.66 3.79
CA THR A 28 -14.67 5.93 3.74
C THR A 28 -14.96 7.39 3.41
N VAL A 29 -14.31 8.31 4.13
CA VAL A 29 -14.47 9.75 3.90
C VAL A 29 -13.99 10.13 2.49
N ALA A 30 -12.85 9.60 2.06
CA ALA A 30 -12.29 9.87 0.74
C ALA A 30 -13.20 9.39 -0.39
N LEU A 31 -13.80 8.21 -0.25
CA LEU A 31 -14.74 7.66 -1.23
C LEU A 31 -15.96 8.56 -1.40
N TRP A 32 -16.59 8.97 -0.29
CA TRP A 32 -17.77 9.83 -0.36
C TRP A 32 -17.43 11.24 -0.85
N LEU A 33 -16.33 11.83 -0.37
CA LEU A 33 -15.89 13.15 -0.84
C LEU A 33 -15.55 13.14 -2.33
N SER A 34 -14.86 12.10 -2.83
CA SER A 34 -14.51 12.02 -4.24
C SER A 34 -15.75 11.87 -5.12
N PHE A 35 -16.73 11.09 -4.68
CA PHE A 35 -18.00 10.94 -5.39
C PHE A 35 -18.81 12.25 -5.43
N TYR A 36 -19.00 12.90 -4.28
CA TYR A 36 -19.85 14.10 -4.19
C TYR A 36 -19.23 15.34 -4.85
N ILE A 37 -17.91 15.52 -4.71
CA ILE A 37 -17.24 16.74 -5.18
C ILE A 37 -16.72 16.56 -6.61
N PHE A 38 -16.20 15.37 -6.95
CA PHE A 38 -15.50 15.12 -8.21
C PHE A 38 -15.99 13.85 -8.93
N PRO A 39 -17.30 13.72 -9.25
CA PRO A 39 -17.86 12.49 -9.80
C PRO A 39 -17.16 12.01 -11.07
N GLN A 40 -16.76 12.91 -11.97
CA GLN A 40 -16.06 12.54 -13.22
C GLN A 40 -14.64 11.95 -13.00
N GLY A 41 -14.04 12.17 -11.83
CA GLY A 41 -12.70 11.70 -11.48
C GLY A 41 -12.65 10.98 -10.14
N ALA A 42 -13.80 10.47 -9.65
CA ALA A 42 -13.94 10.00 -8.28
C ALA A 42 -12.91 8.91 -7.91
N SER A 43 -12.59 8.03 -8.85
CA SER A 43 -11.56 7.00 -8.69
C SER A 43 -10.19 7.58 -8.34
N THR A 44 -9.67 8.53 -9.14
CA THR A 44 -8.36 9.15 -8.88
C THR A 44 -8.38 10.06 -7.65
N TRP A 45 -9.45 10.83 -7.46
CA TRP A 45 -9.59 11.74 -6.33
C TRP A 45 -9.68 11.01 -5.00
N MET A 46 -10.33 9.84 -4.95
CA MET A 46 -10.34 8.98 -3.77
C MET A 46 -8.91 8.64 -3.33
N LEU A 47 -8.08 8.14 -4.26
CA LEU A 47 -6.70 7.78 -3.98
C LEU A 47 -5.87 8.98 -3.52
N PHE A 48 -6.08 10.13 -4.15
CA PHE A 48 -5.39 11.37 -3.80
C PHE A 48 -5.74 11.86 -2.40
N ILE A 49 -7.02 11.84 -2.00
CA ILE A 49 -7.47 12.26 -0.67
C ILE A 49 -6.91 11.31 0.41
N ILE A 50 -6.96 9.99 0.18
CA ILE A 50 -6.33 9.01 1.08
C ILE A 50 -4.84 9.33 1.27
N THR A 51 -4.15 9.58 0.16
CA THR A 51 -2.72 9.89 0.16
C THR A 51 -2.42 11.17 0.94
N LEU A 52 -3.14 12.26 0.66
CA LEU A 52 -2.95 13.53 1.35
C LEU A 52 -3.13 13.43 2.86
N ALA A 53 -4.10 12.62 3.32
CA ALA A 53 -4.35 12.43 4.73
C ALA A 53 -3.23 11.64 5.44
N VAL A 54 -2.67 10.63 4.76
CA VAL A 54 -1.74 9.68 5.38
C VAL A 54 -0.28 10.08 5.24
N VAL A 55 0.09 10.75 4.14
CA VAL A 55 1.50 11.13 3.83
C VAL A 55 2.21 11.84 4.99
N PRO A 56 1.62 12.83 5.68
CA PRO A 56 2.30 13.51 6.78
C PRO A 56 2.74 12.57 7.90
N LEU A 57 1.86 11.63 8.28
CA LEU A 57 2.12 10.65 9.34
C LEU A 57 3.25 9.69 8.96
N MET A 58 3.19 9.12 7.75
CA MET A 58 4.20 8.16 7.31
C MET A 58 5.53 8.81 6.98
N HIS A 59 5.53 10.05 6.47
CA HIS A 59 6.76 10.81 6.28
C HIS A 59 7.46 11.06 7.62
N LYS A 60 6.71 11.44 8.66
CA LYS A 60 7.27 11.54 10.02
C LYS A 60 7.78 10.20 10.55
N ALA A 61 7.09 9.11 10.27
CA ALA A 61 7.54 7.77 10.63
C ALA A 61 8.91 7.45 10.01
N PHE A 62 9.14 7.76 8.73
CA PHE A 62 10.45 7.60 8.10
C PHE A 62 11.53 8.50 8.70
N MET A 63 11.19 9.73 9.07
CA MET A 63 12.14 10.65 9.71
C MET A 63 12.62 10.14 11.07
N ILE A 64 11.72 9.53 11.84
CA ILE A 64 12.01 8.90 13.14
C ILE A 64 12.79 7.60 12.94
N GLU A 65 12.39 6.77 11.99
CA GLU A 65 13.04 5.49 11.70
C GLU A 65 14.49 5.68 11.23
N GLU A 66 14.74 6.65 10.34
CA GLU A 66 16.09 7.00 9.91
C GLU A 66 16.96 7.48 11.09
N ALA A 67 16.39 8.30 11.99
CA ALA A 67 17.10 8.76 13.18
C ALA A 67 17.47 7.61 14.14
N LYS A 68 16.60 6.59 14.27
CA LYS A 68 16.87 5.36 15.04
C LYS A 68 17.95 4.50 14.36
N GLY A 69 17.97 4.46 13.03
CA GLY A 69 18.88 3.66 12.20
C GLY A 69 20.32 4.16 12.12
N ILE A 70 20.62 5.38 12.61
CA ILE A 70 22.00 5.92 12.68
C ILE A 70 22.88 5.09 13.64
N ILE A 71 22.29 4.33 14.56
CA ILE A 71 23.03 3.44 15.47
C ILE A 71 23.21 2.08 14.77
N PRO A 72 24.45 1.62 14.52
CA PRO A 72 24.70 0.35 13.84
C PRO A 72 24.23 -0.83 14.69
N SER A 73 23.01 -1.28 14.47
CA SER A 73 22.41 -2.45 15.12
C SER A 73 22.52 -3.66 14.20
N ARG A 74 23.02 -4.79 14.75
CA ARG A 74 23.21 -6.07 14.02
C ARG A 74 21.91 -6.74 13.54
N LYS A 75 20.74 -6.17 13.82
CA LYS A 75 19.43 -6.75 13.49
C LYS A 75 18.68 -5.92 12.45
N LEU A 76 19.23 -5.89 11.23
CA LEU A 76 18.72 -5.20 10.03
C LEU A 76 17.17 -5.20 9.92
N LEU A 77 16.55 -6.37 9.91
CA LEU A 77 15.10 -6.48 9.71
C LEU A 77 14.25 -6.23 10.96
N ARG A 78 14.76 -6.53 12.16
CA ARG A 78 13.97 -6.33 13.39
C ARG A 78 13.84 -4.87 13.76
N GLY A 79 14.79 -4.02 13.34
CA GLY A 79 14.73 -2.57 13.54
C GLY A 79 13.51 -1.96 12.86
N HIS A 80 13.28 -2.33 11.60
CA HIS A 80 12.22 -1.76 10.77
C HIS A 80 10.83 -2.38 10.97
N PHE A 81 10.71 -3.40 11.83
CA PHE A 81 9.45 -4.11 12.02
C PHE A 81 8.28 -3.22 12.49
N PRO A 82 8.46 -2.17 13.33
CA PRO A 82 7.38 -1.26 13.70
C PRO A 82 6.77 -0.55 12.49
N ILE A 83 7.60 0.05 11.62
CA ILE A 83 7.10 0.77 10.44
C ILE A 83 6.53 -0.18 9.38
N ILE A 84 7.03 -1.42 9.26
CA ILE A 84 6.39 -2.46 8.44
C ILE A 84 4.96 -2.72 8.92
N LYS A 85 4.76 -2.89 10.24
CA LYS A 85 3.42 -3.08 10.79
C LYS A 85 2.52 -1.88 10.50
N MET A 86 3.04 -0.66 10.62
CA MET A 86 2.25 0.53 10.31
C MET A 86 1.69 0.50 8.89
N TYR A 87 2.54 0.17 7.90
CA TYR A 87 2.13 0.02 6.50
C TYR A 87 1.07 -1.08 6.31
N ILE A 88 1.27 -2.25 6.92
CA ILE A 88 0.34 -3.39 6.80
C ILE A 88 -1.03 -3.04 7.40
N TYR A 89 -1.08 -2.51 8.62
CA TYR A 89 -2.35 -2.19 9.28
C TYR A 89 -3.10 -1.07 8.57
N LEU A 90 -2.40 -0.05 8.09
CA LEU A 90 -2.98 1.01 7.27
C LEU A 90 -3.58 0.43 5.98
N PHE A 91 -2.83 -0.40 5.25
CA PHE A 91 -3.32 -1.06 4.05
C PHE A 91 -4.59 -1.86 4.37
N LEU A 92 -4.55 -2.70 5.40
CA LEU A 92 -5.68 -3.56 5.76
C LEU A 92 -6.93 -2.72 6.09
N GLY A 93 -6.77 -1.58 6.76
CA GLY A 93 -7.87 -0.67 7.05
C GLY A 93 -8.50 -0.09 5.78
N ILE A 94 -7.68 0.40 4.86
CA ILE A 94 -8.13 0.91 3.55
C ILE A 94 -8.82 -0.22 2.76
N PHE A 95 -8.16 -1.38 2.64
CA PHE A 95 -8.67 -2.52 1.89
C PHE A 95 -10.02 -3.02 2.41
N VAL A 96 -10.15 -3.27 3.72
CA VAL A 96 -11.40 -3.77 4.32
C VAL A 96 -12.53 -2.78 4.12
N SER A 97 -12.28 -1.49 4.30
CA SER A 97 -13.26 -0.43 4.07
C SER A 97 -13.70 -0.36 2.60
N LEU A 98 -12.77 -0.41 1.66
CA LEU A 98 -13.10 -0.39 0.24
C LEU A 98 -13.83 -1.67 -0.21
N VAL A 99 -13.47 -2.84 0.32
CA VAL A 99 -14.23 -4.09 0.09
C VAL A 99 -15.65 -3.95 0.63
N PHE A 100 -15.80 -3.44 1.85
CA PHE A 100 -17.12 -3.18 2.44
C PHE A 100 -17.95 -2.28 1.52
N TRP A 101 -17.45 -1.12 1.12
CA TRP A 101 -18.17 -0.23 0.22
C TRP A 101 -18.44 -0.87 -1.14
N TYR A 102 -17.51 -1.65 -1.68
CA TYR A 102 -17.72 -2.37 -2.94
C TYR A 102 -18.94 -3.30 -2.87
N LEU A 103 -19.11 -4.00 -1.74
CA LEU A 103 -20.20 -4.95 -1.54
C LEU A 103 -21.57 -4.27 -1.46
N PHE A 104 -21.66 -3.18 -0.70
CA PHE A 104 -22.94 -2.54 -0.40
C PHE A 104 -23.37 -1.47 -1.41
N LEU A 105 -22.45 -0.91 -2.20
CA LEU A 105 -22.80 0.10 -3.19
C LEU A 105 -23.46 -0.51 -4.44
N PRO A 106 -24.43 0.21 -5.04
CA PRO A 106 -25.04 -0.16 -6.31
C PRO A 106 -24.04 -0.04 -7.47
N THR A 107 -24.25 -0.82 -8.53
CA THR A 107 -23.33 -0.95 -9.67
C THR A 107 -22.95 0.38 -10.32
N HIS A 108 -23.92 1.27 -10.53
CA HIS A 108 -23.64 2.59 -11.13
C HIS A 108 -22.66 3.44 -10.30
N LEU A 109 -22.68 3.36 -8.97
CA LEU A 109 -21.71 4.08 -8.12
C LEU A 109 -20.33 3.42 -8.17
N LEU A 110 -20.28 2.10 -8.29
CA LEU A 110 -19.02 1.37 -8.43
C LEU A 110 -18.31 1.71 -9.73
N GLU A 111 -19.05 1.82 -10.84
CA GLU A 111 -18.51 2.22 -12.13
C GLU A 111 -17.92 3.63 -12.10
N ILE A 112 -18.45 4.53 -11.26
CA ILE A 112 -17.92 5.87 -11.08
C ILE A 112 -16.67 5.85 -10.18
N ILE A 113 -16.81 5.28 -8.98
CA ILE A 113 -15.80 5.33 -7.91
C ILE A 113 -14.61 4.42 -8.20
N PHE A 114 -14.81 3.27 -8.85
CA PHE A 114 -13.78 2.27 -9.13
C PHE A 114 -13.51 2.07 -10.62
N SER A 115 -13.97 2.98 -11.49
CA SER A 115 -13.78 2.93 -12.96
C SER A 115 -12.39 2.46 -13.39
N VAL A 116 -11.34 3.17 -12.94
CA VAL A 116 -9.95 2.88 -13.30
C VAL A 116 -9.52 1.50 -12.81
N GLN A 117 -9.85 1.15 -11.57
CA GLN A 117 -9.46 -0.12 -10.95
C GLN A 117 -10.17 -1.30 -11.61
N MET A 118 -11.45 -1.16 -11.97
CA MET A 118 -12.20 -2.16 -12.71
C MET A 118 -11.61 -2.41 -14.10
N ASN A 119 -11.24 -1.34 -14.82
CA ASN A 119 -10.61 -1.47 -16.13
C ASN A 119 -9.27 -2.23 -16.02
N VAL A 120 -8.42 -1.84 -15.09
CA VAL A 120 -7.11 -2.50 -14.87
C VAL A 120 -7.28 -3.95 -14.42
N ALA A 121 -8.22 -4.23 -13.50
CA ALA A 121 -8.50 -5.60 -13.06
C ALA A 121 -8.89 -6.50 -14.25
N SER A 122 -9.69 -6.00 -15.18
CA SER A 122 -10.09 -6.76 -16.37
C SER A 122 -8.91 -7.04 -17.31
N THR A 123 -8.00 -6.08 -17.48
CA THR A 123 -6.78 -6.25 -18.29
C THR A 123 -5.82 -7.28 -17.67
N ILE A 124 -5.67 -7.28 -16.34
CA ILE A 124 -4.82 -8.23 -15.63
C ILE A 124 -5.31 -9.66 -15.86
N LEU A 125 -6.64 -9.87 -15.84
CA LEU A 125 -7.25 -11.17 -16.10
C LEU A 125 -7.09 -11.63 -17.56
N SER A 126 -6.99 -10.71 -18.52
CA SER A 126 -6.88 -11.07 -19.95
C SER A 126 -5.44 -11.26 -20.45
N ASP A 127 -4.48 -10.48 -19.94
CA ASP A 127 -3.15 -10.33 -20.56
C ASP A 127 -2.06 -11.22 -19.92
N GLY A 128 -2.39 -11.93 -18.82
CA GLY A 128 -1.58 -12.99 -18.20
C GLY A 128 -0.21 -12.58 -17.62
N SER A 129 0.25 -11.35 -17.87
CA SER A 129 1.59 -10.85 -17.51
C SER A 129 1.61 -10.14 -16.14
N ILE A 130 1.06 -10.80 -15.12
CA ILE A 130 0.90 -10.26 -13.76
C ILE A 130 2.25 -9.84 -13.18
N LEU A 131 3.29 -10.67 -13.35
CA LEU A 131 4.63 -10.41 -12.81
C LEU A 131 5.25 -9.11 -13.34
N MET A 132 5.15 -8.84 -14.65
CA MET A 132 5.71 -7.63 -15.24
C MET A 132 4.97 -6.37 -14.74
N MET A 133 3.66 -6.47 -14.51
CA MET A 133 2.87 -5.39 -13.95
C MET A 133 3.27 -5.11 -12.50
N SER A 134 3.31 -6.14 -11.63
CA SER A 134 3.67 -5.98 -10.22
C SER A 134 5.09 -5.41 -10.05
N LEU A 135 6.05 -5.80 -10.91
CA LEU A 135 7.40 -5.20 -10.89
C LEU A 135 7.43 -3.73 -11.31
N LYS A 136 6.62 -3.33 -12.31
CA LYS A 136 6.47 -1.91 -12.68
C LYS A 136 5.86 -1.09 -11.55
N VAL A 137 4.83 -1.65 -10.88
CA VAL A 137 4.18 -1.02 -9.73
C VAL A 137 5.17 -0.85 -8.58
N LEU A 138 5.97 -1.88 -8.27
CA LEU A 138 7.04 -1.82 -7.27
C LEU A 138 8.08 -0.72 -7.59
N GLY A 139 8.53 -0.64 -8.84
CA GLY A 139 9.48 0.38 -9.27
C GLY A 139 8.92 1.80 -9.11
N LEU A 140 7.67 2.02 -9.53
CA LEU A 140 6.99 3.30 -9.36
C LEU A 140 6.77 3.65 -7.89
N PHE A 141 6.39 2.66 -7.06
CA PHE A 141 6.23 2.81 -5.62
C PHE A 141 7.52 3.31 -4.97
N MET A 142 8.64 2.65 -5.25
CA MET A 142 9.96 3.03 -4.72
C MET A 142 10.36 4.42 -5.19
N LEU A 143 10.18 4.72 -6.48
CA LEU A 143 10.52 6.03 -7.05
C LEU A 143 9.72 7.14 -6.35
N LEU A 144 8.40 7.01 -6.20
CA LEU A 144 7.58 8.02 -5.56
C LEU A 144 7.90 8.18 -4.08
N THR A 145 8.19 7.07 -3.38
CA THR A 145 8.63 7.12 -1.98
C THR A 145 9.98 7.80 -1.85
N PHE A 146 10.91 7.54 -2.76
CA PHE A 146 12.22 8.20 -2.76
C PHE A 146 12.10 9.72 -3.03
N LEU A 147 11.30 10.13 -4.01
CA LEU A 147 11.18 11.54 -4.40
C LEU A 147 10.38 12.38 -3.40
N TYR A 148 9.30 11.83 -2.84
CA TYR A 148 8.37 12.57 -1.97
C TYR A 148 8.39 12.11 -0.50
N GLY A 149 9.34 11.25 -0.13
CA GLY A 149 9.53 10.66 1.20
C GLY A 149 8.49 9.59 1.57
N ALA A 150 7.19 9.87 1.40
CA ALA A 150 6.10 8.92 1.63
C ALA A 150 5.15 8.78 0.42
N GLY A 151 5.59 9.19 -0.77
CA GLY A 151 4.78 9.18 -2.00
C GLY A 151 4.25 7.80 -2.42
N GLY A 152 4.87 6.71 -1.97
CA GLY A 152 4.38 5.35 -2.21
C GLY A 152 3.00 5.06 -1.62
N ILE A 153 2.50 5.87 -0.68
CA ILE A 153 1.13 5.73 -0.15
C ILE A 153 0.08 5.80 -1.27
N LEU A 154 0.32 6.61 -2.31
CA LEU A 154 -0.59 6.68 -3.45
C LEU A 154 -0.75 5.32 -4.12
N ILE A 155 0.38 4.63 -4.32
CA ILE A 155 0.42 3.31 -4.93
C ILE A 155 -0.13 2.25 -3.96
N LEU A 156 0.11 2.39 -2.65
CA LEU A 156 -0.48 1.54 -1.63
C LEU A 156 -2.02 1.62 -1.63
N ALA A 157 -2.56 2.84 -1.68
CA ALA A 157 -4.01 3.07 -1.74
C ALA A 157 -4.59 2.55 -3.06
N TRP A 158 -3.87 2.75 -4.18
CA TRP A 158 -4.24 2.19 -5.47
C TRP A 158 -4.34 0.67 -5.40
N ASP A 159 -3.34 0.01 -4.85
CA ASP A 159 -3.25 -1.45 -4.74
C ASP A 159 -4.37 -2.02 -3.85
N ALA A 160 -4.66 -1.35 -2.73
CA ALA A 160 -5.79 -1.68 -1.88
C ALA A 160 -7.12 -1.55 -2.63
N ALA A 161 -7.31 -0.48 -3.42
CA ALA A 161 -8.49 -0.28 -4.24
C ALA A 161 -8.63 -1.36 -5.34
N LEU A 162 -7.55 -1.67 -6.06
CA LEU A 162 -7.53 -2.73 -7.07
C LEU A 162 -7.90 -4.09 -6.46
N SER A 163 -7.24 -4.46 -5.36
CA SER A 163 -7.54 -5.69 -4.62
C SER A 163 -8.99 -5.72 -4.13
N SER A 164 -9.53 -4.58 -3.68
CA SER A 164 -10.91 -4.50 -3.21
C SER A 164 -11.95 -4.75 -4.31
N VAL A 165 -11.67 -4.33 -5.55
CA VAL A 165 -12.54 -4.59 -6.70
C VAL A 165 -12.56 -6.08 -7.03
N ILE A 166 -11.38 -6.72 -7.06
CA ILE A 166 -11.25 -8.14 -7.37
C ILE A 166 -11.95 -9.00 -6.31
N VAL A 167 -11.66 -8.73 -5.03
CA VAL A 167 -12.25 -9.45 -3.89
C VAL A 167 -13.73 -9.12 -3.74
N GLY A 168 -14.13 -7.87 -3.94
CA GLY A 168 -15.52 -7.44 -3.85
C GLY A 168 -16.40 -8.09 -4.92
N ASN A 169 -15.92 -8.18 -6.17
CA ASN A 169 -16.62 -8.90 -7.23
C ASN A 169 -16.78 -10.38 -6.90
N LEU A 170 -15.70 -11.01 -6.43
CA LEU A 170 -15.71 -12.39 -5.98
C LEU A 170 -16.75 -12.62 -4.89
N LEU A 171 -16.76 -11.78 -3.85
CA LEU A 171 -17.71 -11.91 -2.75
C LEU A 171 -19.15 -11.70 -3.23
N LYS A 172 -19.42 -10.79 -4.17
CA LYS A 172 -20.76 -10.65 -4.78
C LYS A 172 -21.21 -11.93 -5.48
N HIS A 173 -20.35 -12.57 -6.27
CA HIS A 173 -20.69 -13.83 -6.94
C HIS A 173 -20.93 -14.99 -5.96
N ILE A 174 -20.15 -15.02 -4.87
CA ILE A 174 -20.35 -15.91 -3.72
C ILE A 174 -21.74 -15.67 -3.10
N PHE A 175 -22.09 -14.44 -2.74
CA PHE A 175 -23.40 -14.13 -2.15
C PHE A 175 -24.57 -14.46 -3.07
N LEU A 176 -24.39 -14.36 -4.39
CA LEU A 176 -25.39 -14.68 -5.41
C LEU A 176 -25.50 -16.19 -5.75
N GLY A 177 -24.68 -17.05 -5.13
CA GLY A 177 -24.78 -18.50 -5.31
C GLY A 177 -24.08 -19.05 -6.56
N THR A 178 -23.42 -18.20 -7.35
CA THR A 178 -22.69 -18.59 -8.56
C THR A 178 -21.22 -18.87 -8.25
N TYR A 179 -20.97 -19.90 -7.44
CA TYR A 179 -19.62 -20.22 -6.95
C TYR A 179 -18.79 -20.99 -8.00
N SER A 180 -17.58 -20.50 -8.25
CA SER A 180 -16.48 -21.28 -8.86
C SER A 180 -15.38 -21.45 -7.80
N SER A 181 -14.90 -22.68 -7.62
CA SER A 181 -13.94 -23.08 -6.57
C SER A 181 -12.56 -22.40 -6.67
N GLY A 182 -12.20 -21.78 -7.80
CA GLY A 182 -10.92 -21.08 -7.99
C GLY A 182 -10.82 -19.71 -7.29
N MET A 183 -11.93 -19.16 -6.82
CA MET A 183 -12.02 -17.78 -6.34
C MET A 183 -11.26 -17.53 -5.02
N LEU A 184 -11.32 -18.43 -4.04
CA LEU A 184 -10.71 -18.25 -2.70
C LEU A 184 -9.19 -18.02 -2.74
N ALA A 185 -8.52 -18.42 -3.81
CA ALA A 185 -7.07 -18.34 -3.93
C ALA A 185 -6.56 -16.93 -4.30
N ILE A 186 -7.45 -15.97 -4.56
CA ILE A 186 -7.09 -14.60 -4.99
C ILE A 186 -6.66 -13.70 -3.82
N LEU A 187 -6.98 -14.06 -2.56
CA LEU A 187 -6.60 -13.27 -1.37
C LEU A 187 -5.15 -13.46 -0.92
N LEU A 188 -4.58 -14.65 -1.16
CA LEU A 188 -3.23 -15.00 -0.73
C LEU A 188 -2.13 -14.16 -1.42
N PRO A 189 -2.18 -13.92 -2.75
CA PRO A 189 -1.22 -13.06 -3.45
C PRO A 189 -1.07 -11.66 -2.86
N SER A 190 -2.19 -11.00 -2.56
CA SER A 190 -2.19 -9.60 -2.09
C SER A 190 -1.42 -9.42 -0.78
N LEU A 191 -1.39 -10.44 0.10
CA LEU A 191 -0.62 -10.40 1.35
C LEU A 191 0.89 -10.35 1.08
N PHE A 192 1.38 -11.11 0.11
CA PHE A 192 2.80 -11.10 -0.27
C PHE A 192 3.20 -9.78 -0.93
N GLU A 193 2.33 -9.22 -1.77
CA GLU A 193 2.56 -7.93 -2.43
C GLU A 193 2.65 -6.79 -1.41
N ILE A 194 1.74 -6.72 -0.43
CA ILE A 194 1.78 -5.73 0.66
C ILE A 194 3.07 -5.79 1.46
N ILE A 195 3.52 -6.98 1.83
CA ILE A 195 4.78 -7.14 2.56
C ILE A 195 5.94 -6.64 1.70
N GLY A 196 5.94 -6.97 0.41
CA GLY A 196 6.91 -6.47 -0.56
C GLY A 196 6.90 -4.94 -0.68
N TYR A 197 5.73 -4.33 -0.87
CA TYR A 197 5.58 -2.88 -0.95
C TYR A 197 5.94 -2.18 0.36
N SER A 198 5.66 -2.78 1.51
CA SER A 198 6.07 -2.25 2.82
C SER A 198 7.60 -2.22 2.95
N LEU A 199 8.28 -3.30 2.55
CA LEU A 199 9.75 -3.35 2.53
C LEU A 199 10.35 -2.35 1.55
N ALA A 200 9.75 -2.20 0.37
CA ALA A 200 10.14 -1.23 -0.65
C ALA A 200 9.96 0.22 -0.16
N ALA A 201 8.87 0.49 0.57
CA ALA A 201 8.59 1.79 1.18
C ALA A 201 9.69 2.17 2.17
N ILE A 202 10.12 1.24 3.00
CA ILE A 202 11.16 1.49 4.00
C ILE A 202 12.50 1.70 3.33
N ALA A 203 12.86 0.86 2.36
CA ALA A 203 14.08 1.02 1.60
C ALA A 203 14.16 2.43 0.98
N ALA A 204 13.14 2.81 0.20
CA ALA A 204 13.11 4.08 -0.50
C ALA A 204 12.91 5.29 0.44
N GLY A 205 12.11 5.15 1.50
CA GLY A 205 11.81 6.21 2.47
C GLY A 205 13.02 6.57 3.34
N ILE A 206 13.73 5.57 3.86
CA ILE A 206 15.00 5.79 4.59
C ILE A 206 16.04 6.42 3.66
N LEU A 207 16.15 5.93 2.42
CA LEU A 207 17.07 6.49 1.43
C LEU A 207 16.73 7.97 1.12
N SER A 208 15.45 8.30 0.99
CA SER A 208 14.96 9.67 0.78
C SER A 208 15.39 10.60 1.91
N VAL A 209 15.12 10.20 3.16
CA VAL A 209 15.46 10.99 4.35
C VAL A 209 16.98 11.15 4.48
N ALA A 210 17.74 10.08 4.26
CA ALA A 210 19.20 10.11 4.31
C ALA A 210 19.80 11.03 3.23
N PHE A 211 19.20 11.07 2.03
CA PHE A 211 19.58 12.00 0.97
C PHE A 211 19.30 13.45 1.38
N TYR A 212 18.09 13.72 1.87
CA TYR A 212 17.67 15.06 2.32
C TYR A 212 18.53 15.59 3.48
N LYS A 213 18.86 14.75 4.47
CA LYS A 213 19.70 15.12 5.63
C LYS A 213 21.21 15.12 5.35
N GLY A 214 21.64 14.70 4.15
CA GLY A 214 23.06 14.65 3.77
C GLY A 214 23.86 13.51 4.42
N HIS A 215 23.21 12.54 5.05
CA HIS A 215 23.86 11.40 5.71
C HIS A 215 24.51 10.41 4.72
N LEU A 216 24.22 10.52 3.42
CA LEU A 216 24.83 9.72 2.35
C LEU A 216 26.31 10.05 2.06
N ARG A 217 26.88 11.10 2.68
CA ARG A 217 28.30 11.46 2.51
C ARG A 217 29.18 11.06 3.70
N GLY A 218 28.59 10.53 4.78
CA GLY A 218 29.29 10.20 6.02
C GLY A 218 29.74 8.75 6.13
N LYS A 219 30.33 8.40 7.28
CA LYS A 219 30.72 7.02 7.63
C LYS A 219 29.54 6.04 7.63
N PHE A 220 28.31 6.54 7.75
CA PHE A 220 27.08 5.75 7.79
C PHE A 220 26.50 5.41 6.41
N ALA A 221 26.96 6.07 5.34
CA ALA A 221 26.43 5.88 3.99
C ALA A 221 26.47 4.42 3.51
N LYS A 222 27.57 3.71 3.85
CA LYS A 222 27.72 2.29 3.50
C LYS A 222 26.64 1.42 4.14
N TYR A 223 26.27 1.68 5.39
CA TYR A 223 25.25 0.90 6.09
C TYR A 223 23.87 1.17 5.49
N ILE A 224 23.51 2.45 5.29
CA ILE A 224 22.24 2.84 4.69
C ILE A 224 22.05 2.22 3.28
N LEU A 225 23.12 2.20 2.47
CA LEU A 225 23.06 1.60 1.12
C LEU A 225 22.93 0.07 1.15
N ILE A 226 23.56 -0.61 2.13
CA ILE A 226 23.39 -2.05 2.31
C ILE A 226 21.95 -2.35 2.74
N ASP A 227 21.40 -1.59 3.69
CA ASP A 227 20.04 -1.77 4.18
C ASP A 227 19.03 -1.56 3.04
N PHE A 228 19.22 -0.49 2.26
CA PHE A 228 18.45 -0.24 1.05
C PHE A 228 18.50 -1.42 0.07
N ALA A 229 19.69 -1.94 -0.24
CA ALA A 229 19.85 -3.04 -1.18
C ALA A 229 19.20 -4.33 -0.68
N VAL A 230 19.38 -4.69 0.59
CA VAL A 230 18.80 -5.89 1.20
C VAL A 230 17.27 -5.81 1.26
N LEU A 231 16.72 -4.68 1.70
CA LEU A 231 15.28 -4.48 1.76
C LEU A 231 14.63 -4.48 0.37
N THR A 232 15.29 -3.86 -0.61
CA THR A 232 14.83 -3.87 -2.01
C THR A 232 14.84 -5.28 -2.59
N LEU A 233 15.89 -6.07 -2.31
CA LEU A 233 15.96 -7.46 -2.76
C LEU A 233 14.84 -8.30 -2.13
N LEU A 234 14.59 -8.15 -0.82
CA LEU A 234 13.51 -8.85 -0.14
C LEU A 234 12.13 -8.42 -0.67
N ALA A 235 11.95 -7.13 -0.93
CA ALA A 235 10.73 -6.62 -1.55
C ALA A 235 10.47 -7.27 -2.91
N LEU A 236 11.50 -7.34 -3.76
CA LEU A 236 11.41 -7.96 -5.08
C LEU A 236 11.06 -9.45 -5.00
N ILE A 237 11.66 -10.18 -4.04
CA ILE A 237 11.33 -11.59 -3.79
C ILE A 237 9.86 -11.73 -3.38
N MET A 238 9.40 -10.93 -2.42
CA MET A 238 8.02 -11.02 -1.91
C MET A 238 6.98 -10.68 -2.99
N VAL A 239 7.18 -9.61 -3.75
CA VAL A 239 6.28 -9.26 -4.87
C VAL A 239 6.31 -10.33 -5.96
N SER A 240 7.48 -10.89 -6.27
CA SER A 240 7.58 -11.98 -7.26
C SER A 240 6.82 -13.23 -6.81
N ILE A 241 6.91 -13.60 -5.53
CA ILE A 241 6.12 -14.72 -4.98
C ILE A 241 4.63 -14.41 -5.09
N GLY A 242 4.18 -13.21 -4.70
CA GLY A 242 2.80 -12.78 -4.83
C GLY A 242 2.29 -12.90 -6.27
N ALA A 243 3.04 -12.37 -7.23
CA ALA A 243 2.69 -12.41 -8.64
C ALA A 243 2.66 -13.82 -9.23
N LEU A 244 3.60 -14.69 -8.85
CA LEU A 244 3.62 -16.09 -9.31
C LEU A 244 2.44 -16.89 -8.73
N VAL A 245 2.11 -16.67 -7.45
CA VAL A 245 0.92 -17.28 -6.84
C VAL A 245 -0.34 -16.76 -7.53
N ALA A 246 -0.45 -15.46 -7.80
CA ALA A 246 -1.58 -14.90 -8.54
C ALA A 246 -1.71 -15.53 -9.93
N GLN A 247 -0.59 -15.70 -10.65
CA GLN A 247 -0.60 -16.31 -11.97
C GLN A 247 -1.05 -17.77 -11.95
N GLY A 248 -0.62 -18.55 -10.96
CA GLY A 248 -1.07 -19.94 -10.78
C GLY A 248 -2.53 -20.09 -10.32
N VAL A 249 -3.16 -19.00 -9.87
CA VAL A 249 -4.57 -18.96 -9.46
C VAL A 249 -5.50 -18.52 -10.60
N VAL A 250 -4.99 -17.71 -11.52
CA VAL A 250 -5.74 -17.16 -12.67
C VAL A 250 -5.81 -18.16 -13.84
N VAL A 251 -4.95 -19.20 -13.85
CA VAL A 251 -4.94 -20.32 -14.82
C VAL A 251 -5.74 -21.49 -14.29
#